data_AF-A0A950SYA1-F1
#
_entry.id   AF-A0A950SYA1-F1
#
_cell.length_a   1.000
_cell.length_b   1.000
_cell.length_c   1.000
_cell.angle_alpha   90.00
_cell.angle_beta   90.00
_cell.angle_gamma   90.00
#
_symmetry.space_group_name_H-M   'P 1'
#
loop_
_entity.id
_entity.type
_entity.pdbx_description
1 polymer ?
#
loop_
_entity_poly.entity_id
_entity_poly.type
_entity_poly.pdbx_seq_one_letter_code
_entity_poly.pdbx_strand_id
1 'polypeptide(L)'
;MSKHKDSEDLVRVGPGTVMGEMMRQYWIPAAMSSELEPDGAPMRLALLGERLIAFRDSSGRVGIMDHRCPHRCASLFLGRNEENGPRCVYHGWKYDAAGNCVDMPNAPPHQDFKQKIRAKAYNVDERNGLIWVYMGARKEAPPLPAIEASLLPEAELQISFVQRECNWLQALEGDIDTSHFGFLHTGSVQPDDVPPGSLLRWTVTNRAPDYHVTDTNYGTMYCAYRAAEPGQTYWRFANFLFPFWTQTPQGPFDRVNTRAWVPMDDTHTMFVSSAGAAPPCRCVRCRTGGWCRGRGWVSTTCRTPPTGTVAGGSPKTRRTTGWSTAPRR
;
A
#
# COMPACT_ATOMS: atom_id res chain seq x y z
N MET A 1 17.18 -19.03 11.27
CA MET A 1 15.76 -18.84 11.63
C MET A 1 14.98 -19.99 11.02
N SER A 2 13.94 -20.51 11.71
CA SER A 2 13.16 -21.66 11.21
C SER A 2 12.01 -21.17 10.34
N LYS A 3 11.70 -21.88 9.25
CA LYS A 3 10.58 -21.57 8.33
C LYS A 3 9.26 -21.24 9.04
N HIS A 4 8.93 -21.93 10.13
CA HIS A 4 7.71 -21.68 10.90
C HIS A 4 7.67 -20.28 11.54
N LYS A 5 8.78 -19.84 12.14
CA LYS A 5 8.86 -18.51 12.75
C LYS A 5 8.73 -17.42 11.69
N ASP A 6 9.36 -17.61 10.54
CA ASP A 6 9.29 -16.66 9.43
C ASP A 6 7.83 -16.54 8.93
N SER A 7 7.10 -17.66 8.83
CA SER A 7 5.67 -17.64 8.50
C SER A 7 4.85 -16.84 9.52
N GLU A 8 5.00 -17.10 10.82
CA GLU A 8 4.29 -16.35 11.87
C GLU A 8 4.64 -14.87 11.85
N ASP A 9 5.94 -14.53 11.70
CA ASP A 9 6.39 -13.14 11.66
C ASP A 9 5.80 -12.38 10.46
N LEU A 10 5.52 -13.05 9.33
CA LEU A 10 4.93 -12.45 8.13
C LEU A 10 3.41 -12.31 8.19
N VAL A 11 2.70 -13.29 8.74
CA VAL A 11 1.22 -13.36 8.62
C VAL A 11 0.47 -12.76 9.82
N ARG A 12 1.14 -12.60 10.97
CA ARG A 12 0.55 -11.99 12.17
C ARG A 12 0.71 -10.48 12.16
N VAL A 13 -0.39 -9.75 12.14
CA VAL A 13 -0.41 -8.28 11.90
C VAL A 13 -0.90 -7.46 13.09
N GLY A 14 -1.30 -8.12 14.18
CA GLY A 14 -1.77 -7.48 15.41
C GLY A 14 -0.72 -6.62 16.14
N PRO A 15 -1.12 -5.87 17.19
CA PRO A 15 -0.18 -5.15 18.05
C PRO A 15 0.91 -6.05 18.64
N GLY A 16 2.17 -5.60 18.62
CA GLY A 16 3.30 -6.33 19.19
C GLY A 16 3.88 -7.45 18.31
N THR A 17 3.34 -7.69 17.11
CA THR A 17 3.90 -8.65 16.15
C THR A 17 4.92 -7.98 15.24
N VAL A 18 5.85 -8.76 14.65
CA VAL A 18 6.91 -8.21 13.79
C VAL A 18 6.33 -7.48 12.57
N MET A 19 5.44 -8.13 11.81
CA MET A 19 4.80 -7.49 10.66
C MET A 19 3.88 -6.34 11.06
N GLY A 20 3.12 -6.49 12.15
CA GLY A 20 2.24 -5.44 12.66
C GLY A 20 3.02 -4.17 13.00
N GLU A 21 4.11 -4.28 13.74
CA GLU A 21 4.95 -3.13 14.10
C GLU A 21 5.63 -2.49 12.88
N MET A 22 6.02 -3.29 11.88
CA MET A 22 6.57 -2.77 10.62
C MET A 22 5.51 -2.00 9.84
N MET A 23 4.33 -2.58 9.61
CA MET A 23 3.25 -1.97 8.83
C MET A 23 2.74 -0.66 9.45
N ARG A 24 2.72 -0.56 10.78
CA ARG A 24 2.37 0.68 11.50
C ARG A 24 3.30 1.84 11.20
N GLN A 25 4.56 1.58 10.79
CA GLN A 25 5.50 2.65 10.40
C GLN A 25 5.21 3.24 9.02
N TYR A 26 4.13 2.83 8.36
CA TYR A 26 3.68 3.35 7.07
C TYR A 26 2.29 3.95 7.18
N TRP A 27 1.96 4.84 6.25
CA TRP A 27 0.60 5.33 6.08
C TRP A 27 -0.29 4.26 5.49
N ILE A 28 -1.49 4.12 6.07
CA ILE A 28 -2.47 3.10 5.72
C ILE A 28 -3.73 3.80 5.20
N PRO A 29 -4.23 3.46 4.01
CA PRO A 29 -5.52 3.97 3.55
C PRO A 29 -6.62 3.32 4.39
N ALA A 30 -7.48 4.13 5.01
CA ALA A 30 -8.42 3.68 6.04
C ALA A 30 -9.87 3.66 5.56
N ALA A 31 -10.30 4.69 4.83
CA ALA A 31 -11.67 4.87 4.37
C ALA A 31 -11.77 5.99 3.33
N MET A 32 -12.90 6.09 2.64
CA MET A 32 -13.22 7.27 1.83
C MET A 32 -13.58 8.45 2.73
N SER A 33 -13.08 9.63 2.40
CA SER A 33 -13.37 10.90 3.08
C SER A 33 -14.87 11.20 3.14
N SER A 34 -15.59 10.84 2.07
CA SER A 34 -17.04 11.00 1.91
C SER A 34 -17.88 10.05 2.76
N GLU A 35 -17.29 9.07 3.44
CA GLU A 35 -18.02 8.19 4.37
C GLU A 35 -18.24 8.85 5.73
N LEU A 36 -17.58 9.99 6.00
CA LEU A 36 -17.66 10.71 7.26
C LEU A 36 -18.29 12.09 7.08
N GLU A 37 -19.54 12.20 7.51
CA GLU A 37 -20.23 13.48 7.61
C GLU A 37 -19.76 14.25 8.87
N PRO A 38 -19.59 15.59 8.78
CA PRO A 38 -19.33 16.42 9.96
C PRO A 38 -20.41 16.24 11.03
N ASP A 39 -20.00 16.01 12.28
CA ASP A 39 -20.90 15.67 13.39
C ASP A 39 -21.81 14.44 13.13
N GLY A 40 -21.46 13.64 12.12
CA GLY A 40 -22.14 12.41 11.79
C GLY A 40 -21.82 11.27 12.75
N ALA A 41 -22.55 10.16 12.60
CA ALA A 41 -22.32 8.95 13.39
C ALA A 41 -20.88 8.44 13.18
N PRO A 42 -20.17 8.04 14.25
CA PRO A 42 -18.86 7.42 14.09
C PRO A 42 -18.96 6.13 13.25
N MET A 43 -17.99 5.91 12.37
CA MET A 43 -17.85 4.71 11.57
C MET A 43 -16.90 3.71 12.25
N ARG A 44 -17.13 2.41 12.12
CA ARG A 44 -16.18 1.38 12.57
C ARG A 44 -15.17 1.07 11.47
N LEU A 45 -13.92 0.89 11.87
CA LEU A 45 -12.89 0.31 11.01
C LEU A 45 -12.03 -0.68 11.82
N ALA A 46 -11.43 -1.63 11.11
CA ALA A 46 -10.48 -2.57 11.67
C ALA A 46 -9.19 -2.54 10.84
N LEU A 47 -8.06 -2.29 11.50
CA LEU A 47 -6.75 -2.21 10.85
C LEU A 47 -5.72 -2.87 11.75
N LEU A 48 -4.91 -3.77 11.18
CA LEU A 48 -3.79 -4.42 11.88
C LEU A 48 -4.19 -5.01 13.25
N GLY A 49 -5.33 -5.72 13.28
CA GLY A 49 -5.87 -6.36 14.48
C GLY A 49 -6.49 -5.40 15.51
N GLU A 50 -6.58 -4.11 15.22
CA GLU A 50 -7.19 -3.11 16.11
C GLU A 50 -8.57 -2.69 15.65
N ARG A 51 -9.52 -2.66 16.60
CA ARG A 51 -10.88 -2.14 16.38
C ARG A 51 -10.93 -0.65 16.72
N LEU A 52 -11.24 0.16 15.73
CA LEU A 52 -11.18 1.61 15.81
C LEU A 52 -12.54 2.23 15.48
N ILE A 53 -12.64 3.52 15.73
CA ILE A 53 -13.67 4.40 15.17
C ILE A 53 -13.04 5.51 14.33
N ALA A 54 -13.74 5.93 13.29
CA ALA A 54 -13.46 7.14 12.52
C ALA A 54 -14.64 8.10 12.63
N PHE A 55 -14.38 9.40 12.67
CA PHE A 55 -15.41 10.44 12.70
C PHE A 55 -14.86 11.74 12.10
N ARG A 56 -15.75 12.61 11.63
CA ARG A 56 -15.42 13.97 11.20
C ARG A 56 -16.03 14.97 12.19
N ASP A 57 -15.19 15.75 12.84
CA ASP A 57 -15.60 16.69 13.88
C ASP A 57 -16.31 17.92 13.28
N SER A 58 -16.90 18.78 14.12
CA SER A 58 -17.63 19.98 13.67
C SER A 58 -16.80 20.96 12.85
N SER A 59 -15.47 20.94 13.02
CA SER A 59 -14.52 21.76 12.24
C SER A 59 -14.06 21.08 10.94
N GLY A 60 -14.59 19.89 10.64
CA GLY A 60 -14.24 19.11 9.46
C GLY A 60 -13.00 18.23 9.64
N ARG A 61 -12.37 18.19 10.82
CA ARG A 61 -11.17 17.38 11.06
C ARG A 61 -11.56 15.91 11.26
N VAL A 62 -10.82 15.01 10.63
CA VAL A 62 -11.00 13.56 10.82
C VAL A 62 -10.22 13.08 12.04
N GLY A 63 -10.88 12.31 12.90
CA GLY A 63 -10.25 11.58 13.99
C GLY A 63 -10.37 10.07 13.78
N ILE A 64 -9.29 9.33 14.03
CA ILE A 64 -9.28 7.86 14.12
C ILE A 64 -8.69 7.45 15.48
N MET A 65 -9.43 6.68 16.26
CA MET A 65 -9.02 6.26 17.61
C MET A 65 -9.55 4.87 17.99
N ASP A 66 -8.98 4.25 19.03
CA ASP A 66 -9.51 3.01 19.61
C ASP A 66 -10.99 3.21 19.97
N HIS A 67 -11.82 2.23 19.61
CA HIS A 67 -13.24 2.27 19.93
C HIS A 67 -13.51 2.28 21.44
N ARG A 68 -12.60 1.85 22.30
CA ARG A 68 -12.83 1.78 23.76
C ARG A 68 -12.59 3.13 24.41
N CYS A 69 -13.63 3.63 25.09
CA CYS A 69 -13.51 4.77 25.99
C CYS A 69 -12.53 4.44 27.14
N PRO A 70 -11.48 5.26 27.37
CA PRO A 70 -10.53 5.11 28.49
C PRO A 70 -11.15 4.98 29.89
N HIS A 71 -12.40 5.42 30.08
CA HIS A 71 -13.06 5.36 31.38
C HIS A 71 -13.43 3.91 31.77
N ARG A 72 -14.31 3.26 31.00
CA ARG A 72 -14.85 1.91 31.30
C ARG A 72 -15.03 1.05 30.05
N CYS A 73 -14.23 1.30 29.01
CA CYS A 73 -14.20 0.53 27.76
C CYS A 73 -15.51 0.50 26.95
N ALA A 74 -16.49 1.35 27.26
CA ALA A 74 -17.67 1.51 26.42
C ALA A 74 -17.26 1.93 25.00
N SER A 75 -17.92 1.34 24.00
CA SER A 75 -17.60 1.59 22.59
C SER A 75 -18.01 3.00 22.18
N LEU A 76 -17.04 3.86 21.83
CA LEU A 76 -17.22 5.20 21.29
C LEU A 76 -17.95 5.21 19.95
N PHE A 77 -18.04 4.08 19.26
CA PHE A 77 -18.92 3.92 18.09
C PHE A 77 -20.38 4.23 18.41
N LEU A 78 -20.83 3.91 19.63
CA LEU A 78 -22.18 4.21 20.10
C LEU A 78 -22.28 5.66 20.62
N GLY A 79 -21.18 6.42 20.58
CA GLY A 79 -21.09 7.81 21.00
C GLY A 79 -21.81 8.76 20.04
N ARG A 80 -22.02 9.98 20.51
CA ARG A 80 -22.49 11.10 19.67
C ARG A 80 -21.28 11.94 19.30
N ASN A 81 -21.04 12.14 18.01
CA ASN A 81 -20.03 13.08 17.56
C ASN A 81 -20.66 14.48 17.59
N GLU A 82 -20.17 15.33 18.47
CA GLU A 82 -20.78 16.65 18.70
C GLU A 82 -19.72 17.65 19.14
N GLU A 83 -19.81 18.90 18.67
CA GLU A 83 -19.00 20.03 19.13
C GLU A 83 -17.48 19.71 19.15
N ASN A 84 -16.94 19.23 18.02
CA ASN A 84 -15.54 18.83 17.82
C ASN A 84 -15.10 17.51 18.49
N GLY A 85 -16.00 16.52 18.64
CA GLY A 85 -15.58 15.13 18.82
C GLY A 85 -16.58 14.20 19.52
N PRO A 86 -16.27 12.90 19.64
CA PRO A 86 -17.17 11.90 20.17
C PRO A 86 -17.35 12.03 21.69
N ARG A 87 -18.60 12.15 22.11
CA ARG A 87 -19.06 11.99 23.48
C ARG A 87 -19.51 10.55 23.73
N CYS A 88 -18.88 9.90 24.69
CA CYS A 88 -19.23 8.55 25.11
C CYS A 88 -20.63 8.52 25.75
N VAL A 89 -21.51 7.64 25.25
CA VAL A 89 -22.88 7.47 25.79
C VAL A 89 -22.94 6.96 27.21
N TYR A 90 -21.85 6.38 27.75
CA TYR A 90 -21.92 5.77 29.08
C TYR A 90 -21.92 6.83 30.19
N HIS A 91 -20.91 7.71 30.21
CA HIS A 91 -20.75 8.72 31.27
C HIS A 91 -20.47 10.12 30.73
N GLY A 92 -20.66 10.33 29.43
CA GLY A 92 -20.52 11.63 28.81
C GLY A 92 -19.09 12.12 28.61
N TRP A 93 -18.05 11.30 28.84
CA TRP A 93 -16.66 11.73 28.58
C TRP A 93 -16.48 11.98 27.09
N LYS A 94 -15.86 13.09 26.75
CA LYS A 94 -15.70 13.55 25.36
C LYS A 94 -14.24 13.69 24.98
N TYR A 95 -13.92 13.33 23.75
CA TYR A 95 -12.56 13.35 23.22
C TYR A 95 -12.48 14.19 21.96
N ASP A 96 -11.37 14.89 21.76
CA ASP A 96 -11.06 15.54 20.47
C ASP A 96 -10.45 14.53 19.46
N ALA A 97 -10.20 14.98 18.23
CA ALA A 97 -9.58 14.16 17.18
C ALA A 97 -8.18 13.59 17.55
N ALA A 98 -7.46 14.24 18.47
CA ALA A 98 -6.18 13.79 18.99
C ALA A 98 -6.31 12.88 20.23
N GLY A 99 -7.54 12.54 20.63
CA GLY A 99 -7.85 11.68 21.76
C GLY A 99 -7.74 12.34 23.12
N ASN A 100 -7.54 13.65 23.22
CA ASN A 100 -7.52 14.34 24.52
C ASN A 100 -8.92 14.35 25.12
N CYS A 101 -9.07 14.02 26.41
CA CYS A 101 -10.33 14.19 27.10
C CYS A 101 -10.60 15.69 27.31
N VAL A 102 -11.59 16.23 26.60
CA VAL A 102 -11.93 17.67 26.63
C VAL A 102 -13.06 18.00 27.59
N ASP A 103 -13.90 17.02 27.91
CA ASP A 103 -15.03 17.19 28.82
C ASP A 103 -15.33 15.91 29.62
N MET A 104 -15.66 16.09 30.89
CA MET A 104 -15.89 15.04 31.88
C MET A 104 -17.07 15.42 32.78
N PRO A 105 -18.31 15.42 32.25
CA PRO A 105 -19.47 16.02 32.92
C PRO A 105 -19.94 15.27 34.16
N ASN A 106 -19.54 14.00 34.33
CA ASN A 106 -19.89 13.20 35.49
C ASN A 106 -18.96 13.43 36.70
N ALA A 107 -17.96 14.30 36.59
CA ALA A 107 -17.08 14.68 37.69
C ALA A 107 -17.27 16.17 38.01
N PRO A 108 -17.38 16.55 39.30
CA PRO A 108 -17.37 17.96 39.67
C PRO A 108 -16.09 18.67 39.20
N PRO A 109 -16.14 19.96 38.80
CA PRO A 109 -14.97 20.67 38.27
C PRO A 109 -13.72 20.62 39.17
N HIS A 110 -13.89 20.64 40.49
CA HIS A 110 -12.79 20.58 41.45
C HIS A 110 -12.16 19.17 41.61
N GLN A 111 -12.78 18.15 41.02
CA GLN A 111 -12.27 16.77 40.97
C GLN A 111 -11.97 16.35 39.54
N ASP A 112 -12.00 17.28 38.57
CA ASP A 112 -11.70 16.95 37.19
C ASP A 112 -10.21 16.58 37.04
N PHE A 113 -9.95 15.56 36.23
CA PHE A 113 -8.59 15.10 35.91
C PHE A 113 -8.47 14.77 34.42
N LYS A 114 -9.31 15.38 33.58
CA LYS A 114 -9.40 15.11 32.14
C LYS A 114 -8.05 15.25 31.43
N GLN A 115 -7.19 16.16 31.89
CA GLN A 115 -5.82 16.35 31.37
C GLN A 115 -4.92 15.11 31.50
N LYS A 116 -5.25 14.18 32.40
CA LYS A 116 -4.53 12.91 32.59
C LYS A 116 -5.09 11.77 31.74
N ILE A 117 -6.19 12.01 31.03
CA ILE A 117 -6.92 11.00 30.28
C ILE A 117 -6.74 11.24 28.79
N ARG A 118 -6.32 10.19 28.08
CA ARG A 118 -6.21 10.19 26.63
C ARG A 118 -6.78 8.89 26.06
N ALA A 119 -7.63 9.02 25.05
CA ALA A 119 -7.94 7.92 24.14
C ALA A 119 -6.74 7.66 23.23
N LYS A 120 -6.55 6.40 22.83
CA LYS A 120 -5.52 6.04 21.85
C LYS A 120 -5.99 6.53 20.48
N ALA A 121 -5.52 7.68 20.04
CA ALA A 121 -5.78 8.25 18.73
C ALA A 121 -4.54 8.13 17.83
N TYR A 122 -4.76 8.20 16.52
CA TYR A 122 -3.72 8.09 15.51
C TYR A 122 -3.59 9.37 14.69
N ASN A 123 -2.43 9.56 14.08
CA ASN A 123 -2.24 10.64 13.12
C ASN A 123 -3.06 10.34 11.86
N VAL A 124 -3.81 11.33 11.40
CA VAL A 124 -4.69 11.22 10.24
C VAL A 124 -4.36 12.34 9.27
N ASP A 125 -4.39 12.03 7.98
CA ASP A 125 -4.27 13.00 6.90
C ASP A 125 -5.25 12.65 5.77
N GLU A 126 -5.63 13.61 4.94
CA GLU A 126 -6.56 13.42 3.84
C GLU A 126 -5.89 13.82 2.52
N ARG A 127 -5.93 12.93 1.52
CA ARG A 127 -5.47 13.26 0.16
C ARG A 127 -6.26 12.47 -0.87
N ASN A 128 -6.78 13.19 -1.86
CA ASN A 128 -7.56 12.66 -2.99
C ASN A 128 -8.77 11.83 -2.54
N GLY A 129 -9.61 12.41 -1.68
CA GLY A 129 -10.80 11.74 -1.15
C GLY A 129 -10.54 10.51 -0.27
N LEU A 130 -9.28 10.24 0.09
CA LEU A 130 -8.87 9.10 0.91
C LEU A 130 -8.40 9.57 2.28
N ILE A 131 -8.91 8.93 3.33
CA ILE A 131 -8.42 9.10 4.70
C ILE A 131 -7.24 8.17 4.90
N TRP A 132 -6.10 8.74 5.28
CA TRP A 132 -4.88 8.03 5.60
C TRP A 132 -4.66 8.04 7.11
N VAL A 133 -4.24 6.91 7.68
CA VAL A 133 -3.89 6.78 9.09
C VAL A 133 -2.45 6.32 9.25
N TYR A 134 -1.73 6.95 10.17
CA TYR A 134 -0.40 6.55 10.59
C TYR A 134 -0.45 6.04 12.02
N MET A 135 -0.18 4.74 12.18
CA MET A 135 -0.29 4.03 13.46
C MET A 135 1.07 3.83 14.15
N GLY A 136 2.13 4.41 13.61
CA GLY A 136 3.50 4.21 14.06
C GLY A 136 3.88 5.08 15.26
N ALA A 137 4.98 4.73 15.92
CA ALA A 137 5.42 5.34 17.17
C ALA A 137 6.16 6.68 17.02
N ARG A 138 6.36 7.17 15.79
CA ARG A 138 7.08 8.43 15.54
C ARG A 138 6.25 9.60 16.06
N LYS A 139 6.91 10.53 16.75
CA LYS A 139 6.28 11.77 17.25
C LYS A 139 5.67 12.59 16.12
N GLU A 140 6.38 12.66 15.00
CA GLU A 140 5.92 13.26 13.76
C GLU A 140 5.78 12.16 12.71
N ALA A 141 4.59 12.04 12.12
CA ALA A 141 4.35 11.10 11.05
C ALA A 141 5.24 11.47 9.84
N PRO A 142 5.73 10.48 9.06
CA PRO A 142 6.41 10.80 7.81
C PRO A 142 5.46 11.52 6.83
N PRO A 143 5.96 12.15 5.76
CA PRO A 143 5.09 12.63 4.69
C PRO A 143 4.26 11.50 4.08
N LEU A 144 3.07 11.81 3.59
CA LEU A 144 2.25 10.86 2.83
C LEU A 144 3.04 10.28 1.64
N PRO A 145 2.94 8.97 1.36
CA PRO A 145 3.78 8.31 0.37
C PRO A 145 3.47 8.81 -1.03
N ALA A 146 4.49 9.05 -1.86
CA ALA A 146 4.32 9.51 -3.24
C ALA A 146 3.98 8.34 -4.19
N ILE A 147 2.91 7.60 -3.89
CA ILE A 147 2.40 6.52 -4.75
C ILE A 147 1.69 7.16 -5.93
N GLU A 148 1.99 6.74 -7.15
CA GLU A 148 1.58 7.40 -8.39
C GLU A 148 0.08 7.76 -8.45
N ALA A 149 -0.81 6.83 -8.08
CA ALA A 149 -2.25 7.08 -8.08
C ALA A 149 -2.65 8.16 -7.07
N SER A 150 -1.96 8.23 -5.93
CA SER A 150 -2.19 9.24 -4.89
C SER A 150 -1.63 10.62 -5.23
N LEU A 151 -1.02 10.79 -6.42
CA LEU A 151 -0.55 12.08 -6.95
C LEU A 151 -1.44 12.61 -8.07
N LEU A 152 -2.40 11.81 -8.55
CA LEU A 152 -3.39 12.28 -9.52
C LEU A 152 -4.36 13.26 -8.87
N PRO A 153 -4.96 14.20 -9.63
CA PRO A 153 -6.09 14.98 -9.14
C PRO A 153 -7.23 14.08 -8.67
N GLU A 154 -7.92 14.45 -7.59
CA GLU A 154 -9.04 13.66 -7.04
C GLU A 154 -10.11 13.34 -8.08
N ALA A 155 -10.46 14.31 -8.93
CA ALA A 155 -11.46 14.15 -9.99
C ALA A 155 -11.07 13.13 -11.07
N GLU A 156 -9.79 12.77 -11.18
CA GLU A 156 -9.26 11.81 -12.15
C GLU A 156 -9.01 10.43 -11.52
N LEU A 157 -9.27 10.29 -10.21
CA LEU A 157 -8.97 9.10 -9.45
C LEU A 157 -10.26 8.33 -9.12
N GLN A 158 -10.27 7.05 -9.47
CA GLN A 158 -11.29 6.11 -9.04
C GLN A 158 -10.72 5.24 -7.92
N ILE A 159 -11.36 5.30 -6.75
CA ILE A 159 -11.00 4.49 -5.59
C ILE A 159 -12.13 3.51 -5.29
N SER A 160 -11.79 2.25 -5.01
CA SER A 160 -12.73 1.27 -4.50
C SER A 160 -12.14 0.46 -3.36
N PHE A 161 -13.02 0.06 -2.45
CA PHE A 161 -12.70 -0.77 -1.29
C PHE A 161 -13.44 -2.11 -1.40
N VAL A 162 -12.74 -3.20 -1.10
CA VAL A 162 -13.32 -4.55 -1.02
C VAL A 162 -12.73 -5.25 0.20
N GLN A 163 -13.55 -5.95 0.96
CA GLN A 163 -13.07 -6.81 2.05
C GLN A 163 -13.01 -8.27 1.59
N ARG A 164 -11.97 -8.99 2.04
CA ARG A 164 -11.78 -10.42 1.77
C ARG A 164 -11.49 -11.17 3.05
N GLU A 165 -12.13 -12.31 3.20
CA GLU A 165 -11.93 -13.26 4.32
C GLU A 165 -10.69 -14.14 4.05
N CYS A 166 -9.52 -13.50 3.95
CA CYS A 166 -8.24 -14.18 3.84
C CYS A 166 -7.11 -13.36 4.46
N ASN A 167 -5.99 -14.04 4.77
CA ASN A 167 -4.79 -13.38 5.22
C ASN A 167 -4.20 -12.49 4.11
N TRP A 168 -3.63 -11.35 4.50
CA TRP A 168 -3.11 -10.35 3.57
C TRP A 168 -2.08 -10.90 2.59
N LEU A 169 -1.21 -11.81 3.06
CA LEU A 169 -0.14 -12.37 2.26
C LEU A 169 -0.69 -13.25 1.14
N GLN A 170 -1.73 -14.04 1.41
CA GLN A 170 -2.37 -14.89 0.39
C GLN A 170 -2.97 -14.05 -0.75
N ALA A 171 -3.60 -12.92 -0.39
CA ALA A 171 -4.19 -12.02 -1.37
C ALA A 171 -3.12 -11.27 -2.17
N LEU A 172 -2.08 -10.78 -1.50
CA LEU A 172 -0.98 -10.05 -2.12
C LEU A 172 -0.12 -10.95 -3.02
N GLU A 173 0.22 -12.17 -2.60
CA GLU A 173 1.00 -13.12 -3.39
C GLU A 173 0.32 -13.43 -4.73
N GLY A 174 -1.00 -13.60 -4.71
CA GLY A 174 -1.78 -13.75 -5.94
C GLY A 174 -1.66 -12.52 -6.86
N ASP A 175 -1.67 -11.32 -6.29
CA ASP A 175 -1.59 -10.08 -7.08
C ASP A 175 -0.21 -9.85 -7.72
N ILE A 176 0.86 -10.32 -7.08
CA ILE A 176 2.22 -10.25 -7.61
C ILE A 176 2.64 -11.45 -8.47
N ASP A 177 1.84 -12.53 -8.49
CA ASP A 177 2.07 -13.64 -9.39
C ASP A 177 1.59 -13.29 -10.81
N THR A 178 2.51 -12.98 -11.71
CA THR A 178 2.12 -12.70 -13.10
C THR A 178 1.63 -13.94 -13.89
N SER A 179 1.91 -15.15 -13.41
CA SER A 179 1.58 -16.41 -14.11
C SER A 179 0.11 -16.77 -13.94
N HIS A 180 -0.50 -16.52 -12.78
CA HIS A 180 -1.94 -16.76 -12.56
C HIS A 180 -2.79 -16.07 -13.62
N PHE A 181 -2.34 -14.93 -14.16
CA PHE A 181 -3.11 -14.16 -15.12
C PHE A 181 -3.48 -14.97 -16.37
N GLY A 182 -2.52 -15.75 -16.90
CA GLY A 182 -2.74 -16.55 -18.09
C GLY A 182 -3.74 -17.69 -17.89
N PHE A 183 -3.88 -18.19 -16.66
CA PHE A 183 -4.75 -19.32 -16.32
C PHE A 183 -6.10 -18.88 -15.75
N LEU A 184 -6.10 -17.97 -14.78
CA LEU A 184 -7.31 -17.54 -14.06
C LEU A 184 -8.16 -16.57 -14.89
N HIS A 185 -7.53 -15.54 -15.47
CA HIS A 185 -8.26 -14.46 -16.16
C HIS A 185 -8.48 -14.74 -17.64
N THR A 186 -7.59 -15.54 -18.25
CA THR A 186 -7.64 -15.85 -19.69
C THR A 186 -7.45 -17.34 -20.01
N GLY A 187 -7.80 -18.22 -19.08
CA GLY A 187 -7.56 -19.66 -19.22
C GLY A 187 -8.24 -20.31 -20.43
N SER A 188 -9.43 -19.83 -20.80
CA SER A 188 -10.19 -20.29 -21.97
C SER A 188 -9.79 -19.62 -23.29
N VAL A 189 -9.06 -18.49 -23.23
CA VAL A 189 -8.69 -17.69 -24.41
C VAL A 189 -7.55 -18.36 -25.16
N GLN A 190 -7.77 -18.60 -26.45
CA GLN A 190 -6.76 -19.10 -27.38
C GLN A 190 -6.07 -17.95 -28.11
N PRO A 191 -4.86 -18.15 -28.65
CA PRO A 191 -4.15 -17.12 -29.41
C PRO A 191 -4.94 -16.53 -30.58
N ASP A 192 -5.80 -17.32 -31.21
CA ASP A 192 -6.61 -16.91 -32.36
C ASP A 192 -7.85 -16.11 -31.97
N ASP A 193 -8.25 -16.15 -30.69
CA ASP A 193 -9.35 -15.32 -30.15
C ASP A 193 -8.90 -13.87 -29.89
N VAL A 194 -7.59 -13.61 -29.93
CA VAL A 194 -7.00 -12.32 -29.57
C VAL A 194 -6.82 -11.45 -30.81
N PRO A 195 -7.30 -10.18 -30.80
CA PRO A 195 -7.12 -9.27 -31.94
C PRO A 195 -5.65 -9.09 -32.35
N PRO A 196 -5.36 -8.96 -33.67
CA PRO A 196 -4.02 -8.66 -34.15
C PRO A 196 -3.41 -7.43 -33.45
N GLY A 197 -2.13 -7.52 -33.06
CA GLY A 197 -1.40 -6.45 -32.38
C GLY A 197 -1.65 -6.34 -30.87
N SER A 198 -2.56 -7.12 -30.29
CA SER A 198 -2.76 -7.13 -28.84
C SER A 198 -1.59 -7.80 -28.10
N LEU A 199 -1.07 -7.10 -27.08
CA LEU A 199 -0.03 -7.63 -26.19
C LEU A 199 -0.48 -8.87 -25.41
N LEU A 200 -1.79 -9.11 -25.32
CA LEU A 200 -2.35 -10.29 -24.66
C LEU A 200 -1.93 -11.60 -25.35
N ARG A 201 -1.70 -11.57 -26.68
CA ARG A 201 -1.33 -12.73 -27.49
C ARG A 201 -0.15 -13.48 -26.89
N TRP A 202 0.85 -12.77 -26.40
CA TRP A 202 2.07 -13.35 -25.85
C TRP A 202 1.83 -14.10 -24.54
N THR A 203 0.89 -13.62 -23.71
CA THR A 203 0.52 -14.29 -22.46
C THR A 203 -0.29 -15.56 -22.71
N VAL A 204 -1.22 -15.55 -23.68
CA VAL A 204 -2.03 -16.74 -23.98
C VAL A 204 -1.24 -17.79 -24.76
N THR A 205 -0.26 -17.38 -25.57
CA THR A 205 0.62 -18.29 -26.34
C THR A 205 1.62 -19.01 -25.43
N ASN A 206 2.24 -18.29 -24.49
CA ASN A 206 3.11 -18.89 -23.49
C ASN A 206 2.65 -18.48 -22.09
N ARG A 207 2.01 -19.42 -21.36
CA ARG A 207 1.52 -19.17 -20.00
C ARG A 207 2.60 -19.34 -18.92
N ALA A 208 3.80 -19.76 -19.28
CA ALA A 208 4.96 -19.93 -18.39
C ALA A 208 6.02 -18.84 -18.65
N PRO A 209 5.94 -17.67 -18.00
CA PRO A 209 6.96 -16.63 -18.13
C PRO A 209 8.27 -17.02 -17.45
N ASP A 210 9.36 -16.47 -17.96
CA ASP A 210 10.57 -16.26 -17.18
C ASP A 210 10.43 -14.98 -16.35
N TYR A 211 11.15 -14.91 -15.22
CA TYR A 211 11.13 -13.78 -14.31
C TYR A 211 12.50 -13.14 -14.19
N HIS A 212 12.52 -11.82 -14.05
CA HIS A 212 13.65 -11.09 -13.53
C HIS A 212 13.18 -10.19 -12.39
N VAL A 213 13.93 -10.20 -11.28
CA VAL A 213 13.56 -9.52 -10.04
C VAL A 213 14.74 -8.65 -9.62
N THR A 214 14.45 -7.45 -9.14
CA THR A 214 15.45 -6.50 -8.66
C THR A 214 14.93 -5.79 -7.42
N ASP A 215 15.74 -5.83 -6.37
CA ASP A 215 15.46 -5.09 -5.14
C ASP A 215 15.53 -3.59 -5.39
N THR A 216 14.62 -2.86 -4.76
CA THR A 216 14.57 -1.40 -4.77
C THR A 216 14.56 -0.87 -3.35
N ASN A 217 14.77 0.42 -3.18
CA ASN A 217 14.70 1.05 -1.86
C ASN A 217 13.26 1.18 -1.32
N TYR A 218 12.25 0.83 -2.12
CA TYR A 218 10.83 0.88 -1.75
C TYR A 218 10.15 -0.50 -1.72
N GLY A 219 10.88 -1.58 -2.02
CA GLY A 219 10.35 -2.93 -2.16
C GLY A 219 11.08 -3.69 -3.26
N THR A 220 10.32 -4.19 -4.22
CA THR A 220 10.85 -5.02 -5.30
C THR A 220 10.18 -4.66 -6.63
N MET A 221 11.00 -4.46 -7.66
CA MET A 221 10.53 -4.42 -9.04
C MET A 221 10.75 -5.81 -9.63
N TYR A 222 9.75 -6.31 -10.35
CA TYR A 222 9.90 -7.55 -11.09
C TYR A 222 9.28 -7.44 -12.47
N CYS A 223 9.78 -8.25 -13.39
CA CYS A 223 9.20 -8.38 -14.71
C CYS A 223 9.09 -9.84 -15.11
N ALA A 224 7.95 -10.17 -15.71
CA ALA A 224 7.79 -11.39 -16.45
C ALA A 224 8.08 -11.14 -17.92
N TYR A 225 8.79 -12.06 -18.55
CA TYR A 225 9.13 -11.94 -19.95
C TYR A 225 9.00 -13.25 -20.71
N ARG A 226 8.73 -13.12 -22.01
CA ARG A 226 8.44 -14.22 -22.94
C ARG A 226 8.92 -13.85 -24.34
N ALA A 227 9.21 -14.86 -25.16
CA ALA A 227 9.41 -14.65 -26.59
C ALA A 227 8.16 -14.03 -27.24
N ALA A 228 8.37 -13.07 -28.14
CA ALA A 228 7.32 -12.43 -28.92
C ALA A 228 7.54 -12.75 -30.41
N GLU A 229 7.55 -11.74 -31.28
CA GLU A 229 7.99 -11.91 -32.67
C GLU A 229 9.47 -12.32 -32.77
N PRO A 230 9.94 -12.84 -33.92
CA PRO A 230 11.34 -13.19 -34.11
C PRO A 230 12.29 -12.05 -33.73
N GLY A 231 13.19 -12.33 -32.78
CA GLY A 231 14.14 -11.34 -32.25
C GLY A 231 13.57 -10.34 -31.25
N GLN A 232 12.32 -10.50 -30.82
CA GLN A 232 11.65 -9.64 -29.83
C GLN A 232 11.29 -10.40 -28.55
N THR A 233 11.27 -9.67 -27.44
CA THR A 233 10.84 -10.16 -26.12
C THR A 233 9.74 -9.25 -25.59
N TYR A 234 8.64 -9.85 -25.16
CA TYR A 234 7.56 -9.14 -24.47
C TYR A 234 7.83 -9.12 -22.97
N TRP A 235 7.78 -7.92 -22.38
CA TRP A 235 8.02 -7.68 -20.96
C TRP A 235 6.77 -7.12 -20.28
N ARG A 236 6.43 -7.65 -19.10
CA ARG A 236 5.39 -7.14 -18.21
C ARG A 236 6.06 -6.71 -16.90
N PHE A 237 6.12 -5.41 -16.65
CA PHE A 237 6.72 -4.83 -15.44
C PHE A 237 5.69 -4.66 -14.34
N ALA A 238 6.07 -4.93 -13.11
CA ALA A 238 5.25 -4.73 -11.92
C ALA A 238 6.12 -4.43 -10.69
N ASN A 239 5.46 -3.90 -9.66
CA ASN A 239 6.11 -3.53 -8.41
C ASN A 239 5.36 -4.12 -7.22
N PHE A 240 6.12 -4.59 -6.24
CA PHE A 240 5.72 -4.71 -4.85
C PHE A 240 6.37 -3.54 -4.10
N LEU A 241 5.57 -2.74 -3.40
CA LEU A 241 6.05 -1.63 -2.59
C LEU A 241 5.63 -1.85 -1.14
N PHE A 242 6.57 -1.60 -0.23
CA PHE A 242 6.28 -1.78 1.18
C PHE A 242 5.17 -0.83 1.66
N PRO A 243 4.32 -1.27 2.59
CA PRO A 243 4.35 -2.62 3.17
C PRO A 243 3.44 -3.63 2.46
N PHE A 244 2.41 -3.17 1.73
CA PHE A 244 1.36 -4.03 1.15
C PHE A 244 0.85 -3.50 -0.20
N TRP A 245 1.64 -2.67 -0.87
CA TRP A 245 1.25 -2.03 -2.12
C TRP A 245 1.73 -2.84 -3.32
N THR A 246 0.93 -2.86 -4.37
CA THR A 246 1.31 -3.45 -5.66
C THR A 246 0.98 -2.48 -6.79
N GLN A 247 1.80 -2.53 -7.83
CA GLN A 247 1.49 -1.95 -9.14
C GLN A 247 1.54 -3.07 -10.15
N THR A 248 0.38 -3.57 -10.56
CA THR A 248 0.29 -4.62 -11.56
C THR A 248 0.65 -4.09 -12.95
N PRO A 249 1.07 -4.94 -13.90
CA PRO A 249 1.46 -4.49 -15.23
C PRO A 249 0.31 -3.76 -15.95
N GLN A 250 0.56 -2.53 -16.39
CA GLN A 250 -0.36 -1.71 -17.18
C GLN A 250 0.15 -1.64 -18.62
N GLY A 251 -0.47 -2.39 -19.53
CA GLY A 251 0.00 -2.64 -20.90
C GLY A 251 0.80 -1.48 -21.56
N PRO A 252 0.13 -0.49 -22.17
CA PRO A 252 0.82 0.65 -22.79
C PRO A 252 1.16 1.80 -21.82
N PHE A 253 1.05 1.60 -20.50
CA PHE A 253 1.31 2.62 -19.46
C PHE A 253 0.51 3.93 -19.62
N ASP A 254 -0.69 3.83 -20.19
CA ASP A 254 -1.66 4.92 -20.35
C ASP A 254 -2.56 5.09 -19.12
N ARG A 255 -2.42 4.22 -18.12
CA ARG A 255 -3.19 4.21 -16.89
C ARG A 255 -2.28 4.03 -15.69
N VAL A 256 -2.64 4.69 -14.61
CA VAL A 256 -2.09 4.43 -13.28
C VAL A 256 -3.04 3.49 -12.57
N ASN A 257 -2.50 2.46 -11.94
CA ASN A 257 -3.28 1.54 -11.13
C ASN A 257 -2.38 0.99 -10.03
N THR A 258 -2.80 1.24 -8.80
CA THR A 258 -2.11 0.81 -7.58
C THR A 258 -3.12 0.14 -6.67
N ARG A 259 -2.70 -0.93 -6.01
CA ARG A 259 -3.54 -1.68 -5.08
C ARG A 259 -2.85 -1.73 -3.72
N ALA A 260 -3.62 -1.63 -2.64
CA ALA A 260 -3.16 -1.89 -1.28
C ALA A 260 -3.89 -3.10 -0.72
N TRP A 261 -3.14 -4.06 -0.19
CA TRP A 261 -3.66 -5.24 0.52
C TRP A 261 -3.54 -5.03 2.02
N VAL A 262 -4.35 -4.13 2.56
CA VAL A 262 -4.29 -3.67 3.95
C VAL A 262 -4.86 -4.75 4.87
N PRO A 263 -4.07 -5.33 5.78
CA PRO A 263 -4.61 -6.31 6.72
C PRO A 263 -5.55 -5.64 7.73
N MET A 264 -6.75 -6.19 7.87
CA MET A 264 -7.68 -5.80 8.94
C MET A 264 -7.35 -6.57 10.22
N ASP A 265 -7.09 -7.88 10.07
CA ASP A 265 -6.59 -8.79 11.10
C ASP A 265 -5.84 -9.97 10.43
N ASP A 266 -5.55 -11.04 11.17
CA ASP A 266 -4.79 -12.21 10.65
C ASP A 266 -5.57 -13.03 9.61
N THR A 267 -6.88 -12.80 9.46
CA THR A 267 -7.80 -13.58 8.63
C THR A 267 -8.65 -12.74 7.67
N HIS A 268 -8.59 -11.40 7.76
CA HIS A 268 -9.33 -10.47 6.92
C HIS A 268 -8.41 -9.40 6.34
N THR A 269 -8.61 -9.09 5.06
CA THR A 269 -7.83 -8.09 4.32
C THR A 269 -8.75 -7.14 3.59
N MET A 270 -8.46 -5.85 3.69
CA MET A 270 -9.06 -4.78 2.93
C MET A 270 -8.21 -4.51 1.68
N PHE A 271 -8.83 -4.65 0.53
CA PHE A 271 -8.28 -4.31 -0.77
C PHE A 271 -8.71 -2.88 -1.14
N VAL A 272 -7.74 -2.00 -1.34
CA VAL A 272 -7.97 -0.64 -1.86
C VAL A 272 -7.38 -0.57 -3.26
N SER A 273 -8.25 -0.37 -4.26
CA SER A 273 -7.81 -0.13 -5.64
C SER A 273 -7.90 1.35 -5.93
N SER A 274 -6.84 1.91 -6.52
CA SER A 274 -6.81 3.29 -6.97
C SER A 274 -6.35 3.32 -8.43
N ALA A 275 -7.17 3.84 -9.32
CA ALA A 275 -6.88 3.87 -10.75
C ALA A 275 -7.28 5.21 -11.39
N GLY A 276 -6.53 5.63 -12.40
CA GLY A 276 -6.78 6.85 -13.16
C GLY A 276 -6.06 6.84 -14.50
N ALA A 277 -6.25 7.90 -15.28
CA ALA A 277 -5.46 8.10 -16.50
C ALA A 277 -4.01 8.41 -16.13
N ALA A 278 -3.05 7.85 -16.87
CA ALA A 278 -1.67 8.28 -16.71
C ALA A 278 -1.50 9.66 -17.33
N PRO A 279 -0.86 10.62 -16.64
CA PRO A 279 -0.49 11.87 -17.27
C PRO A 279 0.43 11.56 -18.46
N PRO A 280 0.35 12.33 -19.56
CA PRO A 280 1.16 12.07 -20.74
C PRO A 280 2.64 12.00 -20.37
N CYS A 281 3.26 10.84 -20.64
CA CYS A 281 4.68 10.61 -20.38
C CYS A 281 5.52 11.70 -21.05
N ARG A 282 6.11 12.61 -20.28
CA ARG A 282 7.18 13.47 -20.78
C ARG A 282 8.44 12.61 -20.90
N CYS A 283 8.59 11.92 -22.02
CA CYS A 283 9.79 11.17 -22.34
C CYS A 283 11.02 12.08 -22.23
N VAL A 284 11.80 11.94 -21.16
CA VAL A 284 13.16 12.48 -21.12
C VAL A 284 14.01 11.53 -21.95
N ARG A 285 14.40 11.96 -23.15
CA ARG A 285 15.21 11.19 -24.10
C ARG A 285 16.51 10.74 -23.41
N CYS A 286 16.62 9.45 -23.07
CA CYS A 286 17.85 8.86 -22.55
C CYS A 286 18.92 8.93 -23.67
N ARG A 287 19.89 9.85 -23.56
CA ARG A 287 20.91 10.08 -24.59
C ARG A 287 22.02 9.02 -24.62
N THR A 288 22.02 8.06 -23.71
CA THR A 288 23.07 7.05 -23.58
C THR A 288 22.42 5.69 -23.36
N GLY A 289 22.80 4.67 -24.14
CA GLY A 289 22.24 3.31 -24.14
C GLY A 289 22.46 2.49 -22.86
N GLY A 290 22.13 3.06 -21.70
CA GLY A 290 22.06 2.40 -20.41
C GLY A 290 20.71 2.69 -19.74
N TRP A 291 20.33 1.86 -18.78
CA TRP A 291 19.10 1.99 -17.99
C TRP A 291 19.00 3.40 -17.40
N CYS A 292 17.92 4.12 -17.72
CA CYS A 292 17.69 5.47 -17.21
C CYS A 292 17.51 5.41 -15.69
N ARG A 293 18.52 5.86 -14.94
CA ARG A 293 18.40 6.12 -13.51
C ARG A 293 17.73 7.48 -13.33
N GLY A 294 16.40 7.52 -13.35
CA GLY A 294 15.61 8.74 -13.16
C GLY A 294 14.22 8.40 -12.61
N ARG A 295 13.73 9.24 -11.69
CA ARG A 295 12.41 9.11 -11.05
C ARG A 295 11.31 9.27 -12.12
N GLY A 296 10.72 8.14 -12.52
CA GLY A 296 9.69 8.08 -13.56
C GLY A 296 9.90 6.84 -14.42
N TRP A 297 8.92 5.94 -14.41
CA TRP A 297 8.97 4.68 -15.15
C TRP A 297 9.07 4.94 -16.66
N VAL A 298 9.98 4.22 -17.33
CA VAL A 298 10.21 4.31 -18.78
C VAL A 298 9.56 3.11 -19.45
N SER A 299 8.64 3.35 -20.40
CA SER A 299 8.16 2.32 -21.31
C SER A 299 8.71 2.54 -22.71
N THR A 300 9.52 1.61 -23.20
CA THR A 300 9.46 1.16 -24.60
C THR A 300 10.26 -0.11 -24.76
N THR A 301 9.82 -0.95 -25.70
CA THR A 301 10.55 -2.11 -26.22
C THR A 301 12.05 -1.79 -26.38
N CYS A 302 12.88 -2.36 -25.51
CA CYS A 302 14.31 -2.38 -25.76
C CYS A 302 14.53 -3.29 -26.97
N ARG A 303 14.84 -2.71 -28.14
CA ARG A 303 15.48 -3.49 -29.20
C ARG A 303 16.87 -3.86 -28.68
N THR A 304 17.09 -5.15 -28.48
CA THR A 304 18.45 -5.70 -28.42
C THR A 304 19.16 -5.27 -29.71
N PRO A 305 20.34 -4.63 -29.65
CA PRO A 305 21.10 -4.39 -30.87
C PRO A 305 21.41 -5.75 -31.53
N PRO A 306 21.36 -5.84 -32.87
CA PRO A 306 21.79 -7.05 -33.55
C PRO A 306 23.23 -7.34 -33.13
N THR A 307 23.53 -8.60 -32.86
CA THR A 307 24.86 -9.08 -32.45
C THR A 307 25.89 -8.67 -33.49
N GLY A 308 26.52 -7.51 -33.27
CA GLY A 308 27.75 -7.13 -33.93
C GLY A 308 28.86 -7.95 -33.31
N THR A 309 29.59 -8.69 -34.15
CA THR A 309 30.84 -9.36 -33.83
C THR A 309 31.73 -8.49 -32.96
N VAL A 310 31.85 -8.83 -31.67
CA VAL A 310 32.89 -8.29 -30.80
C VAL A 310 34.17 -9.03 -31.16
N ALA A 311 35.08 -8.33 -31.83
CA ALA A 311 36.46 -8.75 -32.01
C ALA A 311 37.09 -8.99 -30.63
N GLY A 312 37.86 -10.08 -30.54
CA GLY A 312 38.32 -10.69 -29.30
C GLY A 312 39.02 -9.75 -28.32
N GLY A 313 38.63 -9.90 -27.05
CA GLY A 313 39.34 -9.38 -25.89
C GLY A 313 38.98 -10.22 -24.68
N SER A 314 39.84 -11.15 -24.30
CA SER A 314 39.64 -12.02 -23.13
C SER A 314 39.67 -11.18 -21.84
N PRO A 315 38.65 -11.24 -20.96
CA PRO A 315 38.74 -10.64 -19.64
C PRO A 315 39.46 -11.62 -18.69
N LYS A 316 40.67 -11.24 -18.27
CA LYS A 316 41.37 -11.89 -17.15
C LYS A 316 40.49 -11.84 -15.90
N THR A 317 40.24 -13.00 -15.33
CA THR A 317 39.63 -13.17 -14.00
C THR A 317 40.52 -12.54 -12.93
N ARG A 318 40.02 -11.52 -12.24
CA ARG A 318 40.58 -11.07 -10.96
C ARG A 318 39.59 -11.44 -9.86
N ARG A 319 39.88 -12.53 -9.15
CA ARG A 319 39.30 -12.83 -7.84
C ARG A 319 39.85 -11.79 -6.87
N THR A 320 38.97 -11.04 -6.22
CA THR A 320 39.30 -10.30 -5.00
C THR A 320 38.49 -10.88 -3.85
N THR A 321 39.08 -11.85 -3.18
CA THR A 321 38.81 -12.17 -1.78
C THR A 321 39.50 -11.11 -0.92
N GLY A 322 38.79 -10.52 0.03
CA GLY A 322 39.39 -9.57 0.97
C GLY A 322 38.39 -9.03 1.98
N TRP A 323 38.09 -9.83 3.00
CA TRP A 323 37.60 -9.32 4.27
C TRP A 323 38.77 -8.61 4.97
N SER A 324 38.61 -7.35 5.33
CA SER A 324 39.50 -6.70 6.32
C SER A 324 38.67 -5.86 7.28
N THR A 325 38.63 -6.35 8.51
CA THR A 325 38.26 -5.64 9.74
C THR A 325 39.10 -4.38 9.93
N ALA A 326 38.48 -3.30 10.43
CA ALA A 326 39.18 -2.16 11.02
C ALA A 326 38.58 -1.81 12.40
N PRO A 327 39.38 -1.23 13.31
CA PRO A 327 39.33 -1.54 14.73
C PRO A 327 38.58 -0.52 15.58
N ARG A 328 38.25 -0.96 16.79
CA ARG A 328 37.86 -0.11 17.92
C ARG A 328 38.96 0.90 18.24
N ARG A 329 38.58 2.18 18.34
CA ARG A 329 38.89 3.08 19.45
C ARG A 329 37.68 3.96 19.68
#